data_AF-A0A8J7UX91-F1
#
_entry.id   AF-A0A8J7UX91-F1
#
_cell.length_a   1.000
_cell.length_b   1.000
_cell.length_c   1.000
_cell.angle_alpha   90.00
_cell.angle_beta   90.00
_cell.angle_gamma   90.00
#
_symmetry.space_group_name_H-M   'P 1'
#
loop_
_entity.id
_entity.type
_entity.pdbx_description
1 polymer ?
#
loop_
_entity_poly.entity_id
_entity_poly.type
_entity_poly.pdbx_seq_one_letter_code
_entity_poly.pdbx_strand_id
1 'polypeptide(L)'
;MKNRKKLLVLLMAALTALALTACNNNTPAPPPHNPGQEENQNPEQNQVTVDYTGDVTGWMYAPDTDDEITPWLIAIDSAEYGTAGASLKQVNAAVSLMRLAMDESGNAEARLKTYLSGMNDTQRDYFSFQWQQAMKGAAALRQGTPDTALLAESGNEGFDPTAVEEARLTALNDTVTTLLRGHNVADEWKNHTDLEPFSTVGIG
;
A
#
# COMPACT_ATOMS: atom_id res chain seq x y z
N MET A 1 -7.69 4.79 55.44
CA MET A 1 -8.16 3.62 54.67
C MET A 1 -7.94 3.88 53.18
N LYS A 2 -7.31 2.90 52.52
CA LYS A 2 -7.05 2.68 51.08
C LYS A 2 -6.17 3.69 50.30
N ASN A 3 -4.99 3.17 49.92
CA ASN A 3 -3.84 3.77 49.23
C ASN A 3 -4.02 3.77 47.69
N ARG A 4 -3.71 4.85 46.96
CA ARG A 4 -2.46 5.12 46.18
C ARG A 4 -1.76 3.88 45.55
N LYS A 5 -1.59 3.88 44.21
CA LYS A 5 -0.30 4.14 43.50
C LYS A 5 -0.35 3.73 42.02
N LYS A 6 0.35 4.54 41.23
CA LYS A 6 0.72 4.41 39.80
C LYS A 6 1.57 3.16 39.54
N LEU A 7 1.48 2.60 38.33
CA LEU A 7 2.34 1.53 37.76
C LEU A 7 2.45 1.87 36.26
N LEU A 8 3.49 2.48 35.69
CA LEU A 8 4.93 2.16 35.59
C LEU A 8 5.19 0.72 35.12
N VAL A 9 5.07 0.52 33.80
CA VAL A 9 5.47 -0.69 33.10
C VAL A 9 6.96 -0.56 32.77
N LEU A 10 7.76 -1.40 33.43
CA LEU A 10 9.20 -1.54 33.27
C LEU A 10 9.50 -2.57 32.16
N LEU A 11 10.45 -2.21 31.29
CA LEU A 11 11.26 -3.13 30.50
C LEU A 11 11.90 -4.19 31.40
N MET A 12 11.81 -5.46 31.02
CA MET A 12 12.77 -6.49 31.42
C MET A 12 12.88 -7.58 30.35
N ALA A 13 14.06 -7.65 29.75
CA ALA A 13 14.56 -8.81 29.02
C ALA A 13 14.73 -9.98 30.00
N ALA A 14 14.35 -11.19 29.58
CA ALA A 14 14.67 -12.42 30.28
C ALA A 14 15.41 -13.37 29.33
N LEU A 15 16.74 -13.31 29.48
CA LEU A 15 17.71 -14.35 29.15
C LEU A 15 17.20 -15.71 29.65
N THR A 16 17.04 -16.69 28.76
CA THR A 16 16.84 -18.08 29.17
C THR A 16 18.09 -18.87 28.80
N ALA A 17 18.85 -19.26 29.81
CA ALA A 17 20.07 -20.06 29.68
C ALA A 17 19.90 -21.44 30.34
N LEU A 18 20.21 -22.45 29.53
CA LEU A 18 20.68 -23.82 29.83
C LEU A 18 19.84 -24.77 30.70
N ALA A 19 19.45 -25.88 30.07
CA ALA A 19 19.53 -27.21 30.68
C ALA A 19 20.45 -28.10 29.83
N LEU A 20 21.61 -28.47 30.38
CA LEU A 20 22.47 -29.54 29.88
C LEU A 20 22.07 -30.84 30.59
N THR A 21 21.85 -31.92 29.82
CA THR A 21 22.02 -33.30 30.31
C THR A 21 22.49 -34.16 29.13
N ALA A 22 23.57 -34.87 29.37
CA ALA A 22 24.39 -35.61 28.41
C ALA A 22 23.87 -37.02 28.10
N CYS A 23 24.11 -37.50 26.87
CA CYS A 23 24.89 -38.72 26.57
C CYS A 23 24.91 -39.04 25.04
N ASN A 24 26.13 -39.08 24.46
CA ASN A 24 26.66 -39.85 23.30
C ASN A 24 25.69 -40.38 22.20
N ASN A 25 25.95 -40.32 20.89
CA ASN A 25 27.16 -40.10 20.08
C ASN A 25 26.77 -39.86 18.60
N ASN A 26 27.63 -39.15 17.88
CA ASN A 26 27.67 -38.94 16.41
C ASN A 26 26.72 -37.89 15.84
N THR A 27 27.14 -36.63 15.91
CA THR A 27 26.74 -35.59 14.94
C THR A 27 27.98 -34.73 14.68
N PRO A 28 28.33 -34.41 13.42
CA PRO A 28 29.49 -33.59 13.12
C PRO A 28 29.37 -32.25 13.84
N ALA A 29 30.45 -31.78 14.47
CA ALA A 29 30.51 -30.47 15.09
C ALA A 29 30.11 -29.38 14.06
N PRO A 30 29.31 -28.38 14.43
CA PRO A 30 29.13 -27.21 13.58
C PRO A 30 30.52 -26.58 13.32
N PRO A 31 30.78 -26.10 12.08
CA PRO A 31 32.08 -25.52 11.75
C PRO A 31 32.39 -24.34 12.69
N PRO A 32 33.68 -24.10 12.99
CA PRO A 32 34.08 -23.07 13.94
C PRO A 32 33.56 -21.70 13.49
N HIS A 33 32.96 -20.98 14.45
CA HIS A 33 32.48 -19.61 14.28
C HIS A 33 33.65 -18.73 13.82
N ASN A 34 33.61 -18.30 12.56
CA ASN A 34 34.58 -17.37 12.01
C ASN A 34 34.14 -15.94 12.42
N PRO A 35 34.92 -15.18 13.22
CA PRO A 35 34.52 -13.85 13.69
C PRO A 35 34.58 -12.76 12.60
N GLY A 36 34.45 -13.14 11.33
CA GLY A 36 34.59 -12.28 10.16
C GLY A 36 33.40 -12.33 9.19
N GLN A 37 32.27 -12.93 9.57
CA GLN A 37 31.00 -12.72 8.87
C GLN A 37 30.08 -11.94 9.80
N GLU A 38 30.25 -10.62 9.81
CA GLU A 38 29.10 -9.74 9.96
C GLU A 38 28.10 -10.17 8.88
N GLU A 39 27.04 -10.85 9.30
CA GLU A 39 25.81 -10.92 8.52
C GLU A 39 25.41 -9.46 8.29
N ASN A 40 25.77 -8.93 7.13
CA ASN A 40 25.31 -7.65 6.67
C ASN A 40 23.81 -7.80 6.39
N GLN A 41 23.01 -7.78 7.45
CA GLN A 41 21.58 -7.52 7.37
C GLN A 41 21.43 -6.04 7.04
N ASN A 42 21.78 -5.67 5.80
CA ASN A 42 21.32 -4.43 5.23
C ASN A 42 19.80 -4.61 5.00
N PRO A 43 18.93 -3.87 5.70
CA PRO A 43 17.49 -3.93 5.46
C PRO A 43 17.09 -3.54 4.03
N GLU A 44 18.00 -3.05 3.19
CA GLU A 44 17.77 -2.73 1.77
C GLU A 44 17.85 -3.95 0.81
N GLN A 45 18.23 -5.14 1.26
CA GLN A 45 18.54 -6.27 0.35
C GLN A 45 17.32 -7.14 -0.05
N ASN A 46 16.10 -6.76 0.31
CA ASN A 46 14.89 -7.49 -0.10
C ASN A 46 13.94 -6.64 -0.98
N GLN A 47 14.45 -5.58 -1.62
CA GLN A 47 13.72 -4.87 -2.66
C GLN A 47 13.57 -5.78 -3.89
N VAL A 48 12.32 -6.05 -4.26
CA VAL A 48 12.02 -6.74 -5.51
C VAL A 48 12.39 -5.80 -6.64
N THR A 49 13.30 -6.22 -7.53
CA THR A 49 13.53 -5.49 -8.78
C THR A 49 12.32 -5.69 -9.68
N VAL A 50 11.56 -4.62 -9.89
CA VAL A 50 10.37 -4.62 -10.75
C VAL A 50 10.78 -4.59 -12.21
N ASP A 51 10.16 -5.45 -13.03
CA ASP A 51 10.34 -5.45 -14.47
C ASP A 51 9.24 -4.61 -15.13
N TYR A 52 9.63 -3.42 -15.59
CA TYR A 52 8.80 -2.48 -16.34
C TYR A 52 8.84 -2.70 -17.85
N THR A 53 9.28 -3.86 -18.33
CA THR A 53 9.16 -4.18 -19.75
C THR A 53 7.70 -4.46 -20.12
N GLY A 54 7.30 -4.06 -21.33
CA GLY A 54 5.93 -4.22 -21.83
C GLY A 54 5.15 -2.92 -21.88
N ASP A 55 3.84 -3.05 -22.11
CA ASP A 55 2.91 -1.93 -22.21
C ASP A 55 2.25 -1.63 -20.86
N VAL A 56 1.92 -0.36 -20.61
CA VAL A 56 1.31 0.10 -19.35
C VAL A 56 0.01 -0.65 -19.04
N THR A 57 -0.73 -1.07 -20.06
CA THR A 57 -1.95 -1.89 -19.88
C THR A 57 -1.67 -3.24 -19.22
N GLY A 58 -0.45 -3.78 -19.37
CA GLY A 58 0.00 -5.01 -18.73
C GLY A 58 0.40 -4.82 -17.26
N TRP A 59 0.59 -3.59 -16.80
CA TRP A 59 0.89 -3.26 -15.40
C TRP A 59 -0.38 -3.07 -14.57
N MET A 60 -1.53 -2.94 -15.21
CA MET A 60 -2.84 -2.92 -14.55
C MET A 60 -3.28 -4.34 -14.18
N TYR A 61 -4.10 -4.44 -13.14
CA TYR A 61 -4.74 -5.64 -12.66
C TYR A 61 -6.26 -5.45 -12.65
N ALA A 62 -6.96 -6.15 -13.55
CA ALA A 62 -8.41 -6.06 -13.67
C ALA A 62 -9.03 -7.47 -13.61
N PRO A 63 -9.17 -8.05 -12.41
CA PRO A 63 -9.79 -9.36 -12.25
C PRO A 63 -11.31 -9.28 -12.48
N ASP A 64 -11.89 -10.35 -13.00
CA ASP A 64 -13.34 -10.51 -13.03
C ASP A 64 -13.89 -10.57 -11.60
N THR A 65 -15.05 -9.93 -11.37
CA THR A 65 -15.64 -9.83 -10.04
C THR A 65 -17.15 -9.65 -10.07
N ASP A 66 -17.80 -10.06 -8.98
CA ASP A 66 -19.23 -9.90 -8.71
C ASP A 66 -19.52 -9.04 -7.46
N ASP A 67 -18.48 -8.48 -6.81
CA ASP A 67 -18.63 -7.60 -5.65
C ASP A 67 -18.59 -6.11 -5.99
N GLU A 68 -18.95 -5.29 -5.01
CA GLU A 68 -19.03 -3.83 -5.13
C GLU A 68 -17.67 -3.12 -4.94
N ILE A 69 -16.74 -3.71 -4.19
CA ILE A 69 -15.48 -3.05 -3.80
C ILE A 69 -14.40 -3.21 -4.87
N THR A 70 -14.29 -4.37 -5.52
CA THR A 70 -13.26 -4.59 -6.56
C THR A 70 -13.36 -3.59 -7.73
N PRO A 71 -14.55 -3.22 -8.23
CA PRO A 71 -14.67 -2.14 -9.22
C PRO A 71 -14.03 -0.82 -8.79
N TRP A 72 -14.09 -0.45 -7.51
CA TRP A 72 -13.40 0.74 -6.98
C TRP A 72 -11.88 0.59 -7.00
N LEU A 73 -11.37 -0.60 -6.69
CA LEU A 73 -9.94 -0.89 -6.77
C LEU A 73 -9.42 -0.86 -8.21
N ILE A 74 -10.19 -1.40 -9.16
CA ILE A 74 -9.88 -1.33 -10.60
C ILE A 74 -9.87 0.12 -11.08
N ALA A 75 -10.82 0.94 -10.62
CA ALA A 75 -10.86 2.36 -10.98
C ALA A 75 -9.64 3.13 -10.48
N ILE A 76 -9.11 2.79 -9.30
CA ILE A 76 -7.85 3.36 -8.78
C ILE A 76 -6.68 2.92 -9.64
N ASP A 77 -6.57 1.62 -9.91
CA ASP A 77 -5.43 1.01 -10.60
C ASP A 77 -5.32 1.43 -12.08
N SER A 78 -6.46 1.68 -12.73
CA SER A 78 -6.52 2.00 -14.16
C SER A 78 -6.55 3.50 -14.49
N ALA A 79 -6.30 4.37 -13.50
CA ALA A 79 -6.29 5.81 -13.71
C ALA A 79 -5.20 6.22 -14.73
N GLU A 80 -5.55 7.12 -15.65
CA GLU A 80 -4.62 7.62 -16.67
C GLU A 80 -4.15 9.04 -16.33
N TYR A 81 -2.98 9.41 -16.83
CA TYR A 81 -2.40 10.74 -16.64
C TYR A 81 -1.89 11.30 -17.97
N GLY A 82 -2.01 12.62 -18.14
CA GLY A 82 -1.49 13.37 -19.30
C GLY A 82 -2.23 13.22 -20.63
N THR A 83 -3.33 12.47 -20.69
CA THR A 83 -4.17 12.35 -21.89
C THR A 83 -5.41 13.25 -21.81
N ALA A 84 -6.02 13.56 -22.96
CA ALA A 84 -7.33 14.21 -23.01
C ALA A 84 -8.39 13.24 -22.45
N GLY A 85 -9.01 13.59 -21.32
CA GLY A 85 -9.96 12.73 -20.60
C GLY A 85 -9.37 12.02 -19.36
N ALA A 86 -8.06 12.08 -19.16
CA ALA A 86 -7.39 11.57 -17.94
C ALA A 86 -7.99 12.14 -16.66
N SER A 87 -8.41 13.41 -16.69
CA SER A 87 -9.01 14.11 -15.55
C SER A 87 -10.26 13.42 -15.01
N LEU A 88 -11.11 12.85 -15.88
CA LEU A 88 -12.31 12.10 -15.45
C LEU A 88 -11.93 10.78 -14.77
N LYS A 89 -10.94 10.06 -15.31
CA LYS A 89 -10.42 8.83 -14.70
C LYS A 89 -9.76 9.10 -13.34
N GLN A 90 -9.01 10.20 -13.22
CA GLN A 90 -8.39 10.63 -11.96
C GLN A 90 -9.44 10.99 -10.90
N VAL A 91 -10.52 11.68 -11.28
CA VAL A 91 -11.65 11.93 -10.37
C VAL A 91 -12.29 10.61 -9.95
N ASN A 92 -12.54 9.69 -10.88
CA ASN A 92 -13.11 8.38 -10.56
C ASN A 92 -12.23 7.57 -9.61
N ALA A 93 -10.91 7.60 -9.78
CA ALA A 93 -9.96 6.96 -8.88
C ALA A 93 -10.02 7.59 -7.47
N ALA A 94 -10.00 8.92 -7.38
CA ALA A 94 -10.08 9.63 -6.11
C ALA A 94 -11.40 9.37 -5.37
N VAL A 95 -12.54 9.42 -6.07
CA VAL A 95 -13.86 9.11 -5.48
C VAL A 95 -13.95 7.64 -5.06
N SER A 96 -13.42 6.71 -5.86
CA SER A 96 -13.37 5.29 -5.52
C SER A 96 -12.55 5.05 -4.24
N LEU A 97 -11.41 5.73 -4.09
CA LEU A 97 -10.62 5.69 -2.86
C LEU A 97 -11.39 6.24 -1.66
N MET A 98 -12.12 7.34 -1.84
CA MET A 98 -12.94 7.88 -0.75
C MET A 98 -14.12 6.95 -0.37
N ARG A 99 -14.74 6.28 -1.34
CA ARG A 99 -15.76 5.24 -1.07
C ARG A 99 -15.20 4.10 -0.26
N LEU A 100 -13.98 3.63 -0.56
CA LEU A 100 -13.27 2.64 0.25
C LEU A 100 -13.07 3.12 1.69
N ALA A 101 -12.70 4.39 1.89
CA ALA A 101 -12.49 4.95 3.24
C ALA A 101 -13.80 5.08 4.03
N MET A 102 -14.92 5.20 3.33
CA MET A 102 -16.25 5.26 3.90
C MET A 102 -16.91 3.89 4.05
N ASP A 103 -16.30 2.80 3.60
CA ASP A 103 -16.88 1.46 3.72
C ASP A 103 -17.02 1.06 5.19
N GLU A 104 -18.25 1.10 5.70
CA GLU A 104 -18.58 0.68 7.07
C GLU A 104 -18.88 -0.82 7.18
N SER A 105 -18.92 -1.54 6.04
CA SER A 105 -19.11 -2.99 6.05
C SER A 105 -17.90 -3.74 6.62
N GLY A 106 -16.74 -3.07 6.69
CA GLY A 106 -15.47 -3.63 7.16
C GLY A 106 -14.81 -4.57 6.15
N ASN A 107 -15.32 -4.63 4.91
CA ASN A 107 -14.83 -5.55 3.89
C ASN A 107 -13.71 -4.96 3.03
N ALA A 108 -13.53 -3.63 3.02
CA ALA A 108 -12.51 -2.95 2.23
C ALA A 108 -11.10 -3.51 2.44
N GLU A 109 -10.66 -3.70 3.70
CA GLU A 109 -9.33 -4.25 3.99
C GLU A 109 -9.16 -5.68 3.47
N ALA A 110 -10.16 -6.54 3.71
CA ALA A 110 -10.13 -7.93 3.25
C ALA A 110 -10.08 -8.01 1.71
N ARG A 111 -10.82 -7.12 1.03
CA ARG A 111 -10.84 -7.06 -0.43
C ARG A 111 -9.53 -6.50 -0.99
N LEU A 112 -8.99 -5.44 -0.40
CA LEU A 112 -7.66 -4.90 -0.71
C LEU A 112 -6.58 -5.97 -0.59
N LYS A 113 -6.56 -6.73 0.51
CA LYS A 113 -5.61 -7.81 0.71
C LYS A 113 -5.71 -8.87 -0.38
N THR A 114 -6.94 -9.26 -0.74
CA THR A 114 -7.19 -10.24 -1.81
C THR A 114 -6.72 -9.70 -3.16
N TYR A 115 -7.04 -8.44 -3.47
CA TYR A 115 -6.67 -7.76 -4.70
C TYR A 115 -5.14 -7.68 -4.86
N LEU A 116 -4.42 -7.20 -3.84
CA LEU A 116 -2.96 -7.10 -3.84
C LEU A 116 -2.26 -8.47 -3.89
N SER A 117 -2.88 -9.50 -3.32
CA SER A 117 -2.35 -10.88 -3.39
C SER A 117 -2.45 -11.47 -4.80
N GLY A 118 -3.44 -11.02 -5.59
CA GLY A 118 -3.64 -11.47 -6.97
C GLY A 118 -2.67 -10.84 -7.98
N MET A 119 -1.97 -9.77 -7.59
CA MET A 119 -1.03 -9.03 -8.43
C MET A 119 0.38 -9.63 -8.42
N ASN A 120 1.08 -9.50 -9.54
CA ASN A 120 2.54 -9.65 -9.61
C ASN A 120 3.25 -8.38 -9.08
N ASP A 121 4.59 -8.41 -9.04
CA ASP A 121 5.36 -7.33 -8.42
C ASP A 121 5.29 -6.02 -9.20
N THR A 122 5.32 -6.06 -10.54
CA THR A 122 5.09 -4.88 -11.40
C THR A 122 3.72 -4.28 -11.19
N GLN A 123 2.69 -5.11 -11.12
CA GLN A 123 1.32 -4.66 -10.87
C GLN A 123 1.16 -4.02 -9.49
N ARG A 124 1.77 -4.60 -8.45
CA ARG A 124 1.71 -3.99 -7.10
C ARG A 124 2.47 -2.68 -7.02
N ASP A 125 3.62 -2.57 -7.65
CA ASP A 125 4.39 -1.32 -7.64
C ASP A 125 3.68 -0.23 -8.43
N TYR A 126 3.12 -0.57 -9.60
CA TYR A 126 2.26 0.34 -10.37
C TYR A 126 1.01 0.76 -9.57
N PHE A 127 0.32 -0.19 -8.92
CA PHE A 127 -0.81 0.12 -8.05
C PHE A 127 -0.41 1.05 -6.90
N SER A 128 0.80 0.91 -6.34
CA SER A 128 1.29 1.80 -5.27
C SER A 128 1.41 3.24 -5.74
N PHE A 129 1.89 3.46 -6.97
CA PHE A 129 1.90 4.78 -7.59
C PHE A 129 0.48 5.31 -7.77
N GLN A 130 -0.41 4.48 -8.34
CA GLN A 130 -1.80 4.85 -8.59
C GLN A 130 -2.54 5.24 -7.31
N TRP A 131 -2.35 4.47 -6.25
CA TRP A 131 -2.88 4.73 -4.93
C TRP A 131 -2.44 6.11 -4.41
N GLN A 132 -1.15 6.45 -4.53
CA GLN A 132 -0.65 7.76 -4.10
C GLN A 132 -1.23 8.91 -4.91
N GLN A 133 -1.46 8.74 -6.21
CA GLN A 133 -2.11 9.76 -7.03
C GLN A 133 -3.60 9.90 -6.67
N ALA A 134 -4.30 8.79 -6.44
CA ALA A 134 -5.69 8.82 -5.97
C ALA A 134 -5.80 9.52 -4.60
N MET A 135 -4.84 9.31 -3.68
CA MET A 135 -4.77 10.04 -2.41
C MET A 135 -4.62 11.56 -2.60
N LYS A 136 -3.78 12.00 -3.53
CA LYS A 136 -3.65 13.44 -3.87
C LYS A 136 -4.94 13.99 -4.48
N GLY A 137 -5.54 13.24 -5.41
CA GLY A 137 -6.84 13.60 -6.00
C GLY A 137 -7.93 13.69 -4.94
N ALA A 138 -7.93 12.78 -3.97
CA ALA A 138 -8.87 12.79 -2.87
C ALA A 138 -8.67 14.04 -1.97
N ALA A 139 -7.42 14.37 -1.64
CA ALA A 139 -7.11 15.59 -0.90
C ALA A 139 -7.56 16.85 -1.65
N ALA A 140 -7.33 16.92 -2.96
CA ALA A 140 -7.79 18.02 -3.81
C ALA A 140 -9.32 18.14 -3.78
N LEU A 141 -10.04 17.02 -3.96
CA LEU A 141 -11.51 17.02 -4.01
C LEU A 141 -12.11 17.51 -2.69
N ARG A 142 -11.53 17.12 -1.55
CA ARG A 142 -11.90 17.65 -0.22
C ARG A 142 -11.71 19.16 -0.09
N GLN A 143 -10.71 19.70 -0.77
CA GLN A 143 -10.43 21.14 -0.81
C GLN A 143 -11.30 21.90 -1.83
N GLY A 144 -12.19 21.20 -2.53
CA GLY A 144 -13.12 21.78 -3.51
C GLY A 144 -12.57 21.81 -4.95
N THR A 145 -11.57 20.99 -5.27
CA THR A 145 -10.95 20.94 -6.60
C THR A 145 -10.71 19.49 -7.07
N PRO A 146 -10.97 19.10 -8.32
CA PRO A 146 -11.56 19.86 -9.42
C PRO A 146 -13.01 20.29 -9.15
N ASP A 147 -13.50 21.23 -9.96
CA ASP A 147 -14.86 21.77 -9.87
C ASP A 147 -15.91 20.65 -9.86
N THR A 148 -17.01 20.88 -9.14
CA THR A 148 -18.22 20.05 -9.08
C THR A 148 -18.73 19.57 -10.45
N ALA A 149 -18.51 20.35 -11.51
CA ALA A 149 -18.80 19.95 -12.88
C ALA A 149 -18.08 18.65 -13.29
N LEU A 150 -16.82 18.47 -12.88
CA LEU A 150 -16.02 17.29 -13.21
C LEU A 150 -16.45 16.05 -12.41
N LEU A 151 -16.98 16.24 -11.20
CA LEU A 151 -17.62 15.16 -10.44
C LEU A 151 -18.86 14.65 -11.18
N ALA A 152 -19.69 15.55 -11.70
CA ALA A 152 -20.86 15.16 -12.49
C ALA A 152 -20.46 14.50 -13.82
N GLU A 153 -19.49 15.06 -14.55
CA GLU A 153 -19.01 14.47 -15.82
C GLU A 153 -18.37 13.10 -15.65
N SER A 154 -17.83 12.79 -14.46
CA SER A 154 -17.30 11.47 -14.12
C SER A 154 -18.35 10.48 -13.60
N GLY A 155 -19.63 10.90 -13.48
CA GLY A 155 -20.74 10.08 -12.99
C GLY A 155 -20.84 10.00 -11.46
N ASN A 156 -20.32 11.01 -10.75
CA ASN A 156 -20.30 11.10 -9.29
C ASN A 156 -21.04 12.35 -8.76
N GLU A 157 -22.05 12.86 -9.47
CA GLU A 157 -22.79 14.08 -9.12
C GLU A 157 -23.44 14.11 -7.73
N GLY A 158 -23.63 12.95 -7.10
CA GLY A 158 -24.20 12.82 -5.75
C GLY A 158 -23.17 12.55 -4.64
N PHE A 159 -21.88 12.45 -4.97
CA PHE A 159 -20.84 12.19 -3.98
C PHE A 159 -20.36 13.51 -3.38
N ASP A 160 -20.34 13.62 -2.05
CA ASP A 160 -19.79 14.77 -1.32
C ASP A 160 -18.38 14.44 -0.81
N PRO A 161 -17.31 14.93 -1.47
CA PRO A 161 -15.95 14.67 -1.02
C PRO A 161 -15.65 15.31 0.33
N THR A 162 -16.31 16.42 0.67
CA THR A 162 -16.02 17.19 1.89
C THR A 162 -16.51 16.50 3.15
N ALA A 163 -17.51 15.62 3.02
CA ALA A 163 -18.00 14.76 4.10
C ALA A 163 -17.03 13.65 4.49
N VAL A 164 -16.04 13.34 3.65
CA VAL A 164 -15.07 12.27 3.94
C VAL A 164 -14.04 12.78 4.94
N GLU A 165 -14.03 12.13 6.11
CA GLU A 165 -13.10 12.45 7.19
C GLU A 165 -11.65 12.14 6.78
N GLU A 166 -10.75 13.10 6.98
CA GLU A 166 -9.32 12.91 6.72
C GLU A 166 -8.75 11.73 7.48
N ALA A 167 -9.19 11.52 8.72
CA ALA A 167 -8.75 10.42 9.56
C ALA A 167 -9.06 9.05 8.94
N ARG A 168 -10.19 8.90 8.24
CA ARG A 168 -10.55 7.66 7.53
C ARG A 168 -9.65 7.43 6.32
N LEU A 169 -9.35 8.48 5.57
CA LEU A 169 -8.39 8.41 4.45
C LEU A 169 -6.98 8.06 4.92
N THR A 170 -6.52 8.68 6.01
CA THR A 170 -5.21 8.37 6.62
C THR A 170 -5.16 6.93 7.09
N ALA A 171 -6.18 6.44 7.82
CA ALA A 171 -6.22 5.07 8.31
C ALA A 171 -6.24 4.04 7.17
N LEU A 172 -7.01 4.30 6.11
CA LEU A 172 -7.02 3.45 4.91
C LEU A 172 -5.65 3.45 4.22
N ASN A 173 -5.04 4.62 4.06
CA ASN A 173 -3.71 4.75 3.46
C ASN A 173 -2.62 4.02 4.25
N ASP A 174 -2.65 4.10 5.57
CA ASP A 174 -1.71 3.39 6.44
C ASP A 174 -1.88 1.87 6.30
N THR A 175 -3.13 1.41 6.18
CA THR A 175 -3.47 0.00 5.95
C THR A 175 -2.91 -0.47 4.62
N VAL A 176 -3.18 0.23 3.52
CA VAL A 176 -2.69 -0.15 2.18
C VAL A 176 -1.17 -0.09 2.10
N THR A 177 -0.55 0.94 2.68
CA THR A 177 0.91 1.04 2.74
C THR A 177 1.51 -0.14 3.50
N THR A 178 0.89 -0.58 4.60
CA THR A 178 1.33 -1.74 5.37
C THR A 178 1.18 -3.04 4.56
N LEU A 179 0.06 -3.21 3.85
CA LEU A 179 -0.16 -4.38 2.99
C LEU A 179 0.88 -4.44 1.86
N LEU A 180 1.13 -3.33 1.16
CA LEU A 180 2.12 -3.23 0.08
C LEU A 180 3.54 -3.56 0.58
N ARG A 181 3.95 -3.02 1.73
CA ARG A 181 5.23 -3.37 2.37
C ARG A 181 5.31 -4.85 2.72
N GLY A 182 4.20 -5.45 3.16
CA GLY A 182 4.12 -6.90 3.40
C GLY A 182 4.36 -7.75 2.14
N HIS A 183 4.15 -7.18 0.95
CA HIS A 183 4.47 -7.76 -0.34
C HIS A 183 5.85 -7.32 -0.89
N ASN A 184 6.70 -6.70 -0.07
CA ASN A 184 8.01 -6.14 -0.44
C ASN A 184 7.95 -5.03 -1.52
N VAL A 185 6.82 -4.34 -1.62
CA VAL A 185 6.66 -3.20 -2.54
C VAL A 185 7.06 -1.93 -1.80
N ALA A 186 8.05 -1.23 -2.34
CA ALA A 186 8.67 -0.07 -1.72
C ALA A 186 8.82 1.10 -2.71
N ASP A 187 7.71 1.73 -3.11
CA ASP A 187 7.67 2.88 -4.01
C ASP A 187 8.72 2.85 -5.16
N GLU A 188 8.94 1.70 -5.79
CA GLU A 188 10.07 1.49 -6.72
C GLU A 188 9.93 2.33 -7.97
N TRP A 189 8.69 2.63 -8.37
CA TRP A 189 8.33 3.57 -9.42
C TRP A 189 9.04 4.93 -9.30
N LYS A 190 9.46 5.36 -8.08
CA LYS A 190 10.25 6.58 -7.87
C LYS A 190 11.64 6.52 -8.53
N ASN A 191 12.16 5.32 -8.78
CA ASN A 191 13.42 5.09 -9.48
C ASN A 191 13.26 5.10 -11.01
N HIS A 192 12.02 5.10 -11.50
CA HIS A 192 11.66 5.01 -12.92
C HIS A 192 10.86 6.22 -13.40
N THR A 193 11.13 7.40 -12.85
CA THR A 193 10.42 8.65 -13.20
C THR A 193 10.60 9.09 -14.66
N ASP A 194 11.46 8.41 -15.41
CA ASP A 194 11.63 8.56 -16.86
C ASP A 194 10.56 7.82 -17.69
N LEU A 195 9.84 6.86 -17.12
CA LEU A 195 8.80 6.07 -17.80
C LEU A 195 7.42 6.71 -17.66
N GLU A 196 6.56 6.59 -18.68
CA GLU A 196 5.13 6.87 -18.52
C GLU A 196 4.45 5.74 -17.73
N PRO A 197 3.48 6.04 -16.84
CA PRO A 197 2.93 7.37 -16.54
C PRO A 197 3.67 8.15 -15.44
N PHE A 198 4.77 7.62 -14.88
CA PHE A 198 5.49 8.25 -13.77
C PHE A 198 6.05 9.64 -14.14
N SER A 199 6.57 9.81 -15.36
CA SER A 199 7.11 11.07 -15.88
C SER A 199 6.03 12.14 -16.11
N THR A 200 4.81 11.72 -16.43
CA THR A 200 3.71 12.58 -16.87
C THR A 200 3.11 13.41 -15.73
N VAL A 201 3.25 12.97 -14.48
CA VAL A 201 2.60 13.59 -13.32
C VAL A 201 3.40 14.77 -12.74
N GLY A 202 4.57 15.09 -13.30
CA GLY A 202 5.38 16.21 -12.83
C GLY A 202 5.77 16.02 -11.36
N ILE A 203 6.59 14.99 -11.08
CA ILE A 203 7.04 14.70 -9.72
C ILE A 203 8.17 15.69 -9.37
N GLY A 204 7.78 16.90 -8.97
CA GLY A 204 8.68 17.99 -8.56
C GLY A 204 8.18 18.68 -7.30
#